data_AF-A0A059AQE1-F1
#
_entry.id   AF-A0A059AQE1-F1
#
_cell.length_a   1.000
_cell.length_b   1.000
_cell.length_c   1.000
_cell.angle_alpha   90.00
_cell.angle_beta   90.00
_cell.angle_gamma   90.00
#
_symmetry.space_group_name_H-M   'P 1'
#
loop_
_entity.id
_entity.type
_entity.pdbx_description
1 polymer ?
#
loop_
_entity_poly.entity_id
_entity_poly.type
_entity_poly.pdbx_seq_one_letter_code
_entity_poly.pdbx_strand_id
1 'polypeptide(L)'
;MGRAVVLACLSVVLSALAPATDALGFTCNSPPETTCRALVGYISPNTTTFRSIQTLFGVKHLRSLLAANDRSPTLSPNTTVRAQETVFIPFTCRCSNGTGTSDRSPVYTVQKDDGLYYIASSVFSYLVVYQDIQLVNGIENANLIEVGQKLWIPLPCSCDEVDGNKAVHYAHVVAEGSTVEQIAEDFRVSEKTLMDLNGLASAKELMADKALDVPLKACASKIHNDSLDADLLVPNGAYALTANNCVRCSCGSANNWTSVSSSSNSFRNLARAPMICTSATQPGHLAAAQPVLMPATRARTPSSRPSTMNRLVPLSRPVQTAAAMQRR
;
A
#
# COMPACT_ATOMS: atom_id res chain seq x y z
N MET A 1 71.68 -9.08 36.98
CA MET A 1 70.42 -9.80 37.25
C MET A 1 69.34 -8.74 37.49
N GLY A 2 68.34 -8.43 36.68
CA GLY A 2 67.78 -8.91 35.43
C GLY A 2 66.37 -8.29 35.40
N ARG A 3 66.16 -7.19 34.68
CA ARG A 3 64.86 -6.47 34.68
C ARG A 3 63.90 -7.20 33.75
N ALA A 4 62.83 -7.75 34.31
CA ALA A 4 61.73 -8.35 33.55
C ALA A 4 60.93 -7.26 32.83
N VAL A 5 60.87 -7.32 31.51
CA VAL A 5 60.00 -6.51 30.67
C VAL A 5 58.72 -7.31 30.45
N VAL A 6 57.61 -6.83 31.00
CA VAL A 6 56.28 -7.41 30.77
C VAL A 6 55.75 -6.83 29.46
N LEU A 7 55.71 -7.65 28.41
CA LEU A 7 55.01 -7.33 27.17
C LEU A 7 53.50 -7.46 27.40
N ALA A 8 52.80 -6.33 27.46
CA ALA A 8 51.35 -6.29 27.38
C ALA A 8 50.93 -6.43 25.91
N CYS A 9 50.35 -7.58 25.54
CA CYS A 9 49.72 -7.76 24.23
C CYS A 9 48.41 -6.96 24.18
N LEU A 10 48.39 -5.92 23.35
CA LEU A 10 47.20 -5.12 23.07
C LEU A 10 46.35 -5.87 22.03
N SER A 11 45.34 -6.60 22.48
CA SER A 11 44.34 -7.22 21.61
C SER A 11 43.38 -6.15 21.09
N VAL A 12 43.62 -5.69 19.85
CA VAL A 12 42.69 -4.82 19.11
C VAL A 12 41.50 -5.67 18.68
N VAL A 13 40.38 -5.53 19.38
CA VAL A 13 39.08 -6.07 18.94
C VAL A 13 38.60 -5.18 17.80
N LEU A 14 38.76 -5.65 16.56
CA LEU A 14 38.17 -5.02 15.39
C LEU A 14 36.67 -5.36 15.40
N SER A 15 35.87 -4.48 15.99
CA SER A 15 34.41 -4.54 15.91
C SER A 15 34.00 -4.41 14.44
N ALA A 16 33.62 -5.53 13.83
CA ALA A 16 32.99 -5.52 12.52
C ALA A 16 31.69 -4.72 12.64
N LEU A 17 31.65 -3.55 12.00
CA LEU A 17 30.39 -2.85 11.72
C LEU A 17 29.59 -3.76 10.79
N ALA A 18 28.62 -4.48 11.36
CA ALA A 18 27.58 -5.10 10.55
C ALA A 18 26.89 -3.96 9.77
N PRO A 19 26.71 -4.07 8.43
CA PRO A 19 25.88 -3.12 7.73
C PRO A 19 24.50 -3.13 8.40
N ALA A 20 23.95 -1.95 8.66
CA ALA A 20 22.55 -1.81 9.07
C ALA A 20 21.73 -2.58 8.03
N THR A 21 21.12 -3.68 8.46
CA THR A 21 20.11 -4.35 7.66
C THR A 21 18.93 -3.41 7.69
N ASP A 22 18.76 -2.62 6.63
CA ASP A 22 17.52 -1.88 6.42
C ASP A 22 16.39 -2.90 6.55
N ALA A 23 15.44 -2.61 7.45
CA ALA A 23 14.33 -3.51 7.70
C ALA A 23 13.49 -3.63 6.42
N LEU A 24 13.04 -4.85 6.12
CA LEU A 24 12.16 -5.13 4.98
C LEU A 24 10.88 -4.29 5.08
N GLY A 25 10.64 -3.39 4.12
CA GLY A 25 9.43 -2.56 4.11
C GLY A 25 9.41 -1.46 5.18
N PHE A 26 8.23 -0.96 5.52
CA PHE A 26 8.07 -0.04 6.66
C PHE A 26 7.63 -0.79 7.92
N THR A 27 7.88 -0.21 9.09
CA THR A 27 7.37 -0.74 10.35
C THR A 27 5.85 -0.82 10.33
N CYS A 28 5.29 -1.97 10.70
CA CYS A 28 3.86 -2.16 10.86
C CYS A 28 3.55 -3.03 12.08
N ASN A 29 2.97 -2.40 13.10
CA ASN A 29 2.62 -3.00 14.38
C ASN A 29 1.16 -3.46 14.46
N SER A 30 0.38 -3.18 13.42
CA SER A 30 -0.96 -3.72 13.23
C SER A 30 -0.97 -5.26 13.34
N PRO A 31 -2.09 -5.88 13.74
CA PRO A 31 -2.17 -7.33 13.87
C PRO A 31 -1.66 -8.06 12.62
N PRO A 32 -1.01 -9.23 12.78
CA PRO A 32 -0.53 -10.00 11.63
C PRO A 32 -1.64 -10.26 10.61
N GLU A 33 -1.29 -10.18 9.32
CA GLU A 33 -2.19 -10.34 8.18
C GLU A 33 -3.20 -9.20 7.97
N THR A 34 -3.11 -8.11 8.73
CA THR A 34 -3.89 -6.90 8.45
C THR A 34 -3.55 -6.37 7.07
N THR A 35 -4.60 -6.08 6.28
CA THR A 35 -4.46 -5.45 4.97
C THR A 35 -5.09 -4.07 4.94
N CYS A 36 -4.46 -3.15 4.24
CA CYS A 36 -4.98 -1.80 4.02
C CYS A 36 -4.59 -1.29 2.63
N ARG A 37 -5.04 -0.08 2.28
CA ARG A 37 -4.61 0.61 1.06
C ARG A 37 -3.40 1.48 1.39
N ALA A 38 -2.35 1.35 0.59
CA ALA A 38 -1.17 2.18 0.66
C ALA A 38 -0.85 2.80 -0.70
N LEU A 39 0.05 3.77 -0.71
CA LEU A 39 0.52 4.45 -1.91
C LEU A 39 2.05 4.39 -1.99
N VAL A 40 2.58 4.31 -3.20
CA VAL A 40 3.98 4.63 -3.49
C VAL A 40 4.06 5.76 -4.50
N GLY A 41 5.10 6.59 -4.40
CA GLY A 41 5.38 7.68 -5.32
C GLY A 41 6.34 7.23 -6.39
N TYR A 42 5.83 6.72 -7.51
CA TYR A 42 6.68 6.27 -8.60
C TYR A 42 7.17 7.46 -9.44
N ILE A 43 8.45 7.78 -9.35
CA ILE A 43 9.10 8.76 -10.21
C ILE A 43 9.40 8.10 -11.55
N SER A 44 8.70 8.50 -12.61
CA SER A 44 8.87 7.85 -13.92
C SER A 44 10.28 8.13 -14.49
N PRO A 45 11.15 7.12 -14.68
CA PRO A 45 12.53 7.34 -15.13
C PRO A 45 12.58 7.87 -16.57
N ASN A 46 11.62 7.45 -17.40
CA ASN A 46 11.49 7.84 -18.79
C ASN A 46 10.07 8.31 -19.10
N THR A 47 9.88 8.97 -20.24
CA THR A 47 8.53 9.30 -20.72
C THR A 47 7.80 8.01 -21.10
N THR A 48 6.59 7.83 -20.56
CA THR A 48 5.80 6.60 -20.68
C THR A 48 4.30 6.91 -20.73
N THR A 49 3.44 5.94 -20.42
CA THR A 49 1.99 6.12 -20.33
C THR A 49 1.42 5.53 -19.04
N PHE A 50 0.22 5.96 -18.65
CA PHE A 50 -0.51 5.35 -17.54
C PHE A 50 -0.72 3.84 -17.71
N ARG A 51 -0.92 3.33 -18.94
CA ARG A 51 -1.05 1.89 -19.22
C ARG A 51 0.23 1.12 -18.93
N SER A 52 1.38 1.66 -19.31
CA SER A 52 2.68 1.04 -19.03
C SER A 52 2.93 0.96 -17.52
N ILE A 53 2.68 2.07 -16.81
CA ILE A 53 2.81 2.13 -15.34
C ILE A 53 1.81 1.17 -14.66
N GLN A 54 0.55 1.15 -15.11
CA GLN A 54 -0.46 0.21 -14.62
C GLN A 54 0.02 -1.24 -14.76
N THR A 55 0.64 -1.57 -15.89
CA THR A 55 1.16 -2.92 -16.17
C THR A 55 2.37 -3.25 -15.28
N LEU A 56 3.34 -2.32 -15.16
CA LEU A 56 4.52 -2.47 -14.32
C LEU A 56 4.17 -2.76 -12.86
N PHE A 57 3.20 -2.03 -12.33
CA PHE A 57 2.76 -2.16 -10.93
C PHE A 57 1.61 -3.17 -10.73
N GLY A 58 1.16 -3.86 -11.79
CA GLY A 58 0.08 -4.83 -11.68
C GLY A 58 -1.25 -4.26 -11.17
N VAL A 59 -1.51 -2.95 -11.37
CA VAL A 59 -2.73 -2.30 -10.90
C VAL A 59 -3.92 -2.83 -11.70
N LYS A 60 -4.81 -3.58 -11.04
CA LYS A 60 -5.92 -4.30 -11.69
C LYS A 60 -6.85 -3.39 -12.51
N HIS A 61 -7.11 -2.17 -12.02
CA HIS A 61 -8.03 -1.24 -12.66
C HIS A 61 -7.36 0.12 -12.88
N LEU A 62 -7.28 0.55 -14.15
CA LEU A 62 -6.74 1.86 -14.53
C LEU A 62 -7.42 2.99 -13.76
N ARG A 63 -8.73 2.91 -13.52
CA ARG A 63 -9.48 3.94 -12.78
C ARG A 63 -8.95 4.14 -11.37
N SER A 64 -8.47 3.09 -10.70
CA SER A 64 -7.87 3.23 -9.36
C SER A 64 -6.56 4.00 -9.42
N LEU A 65 -5.72 3.73 -10.43
CA LEU A 65 -4.50 4.50 -10.69
C LEU A 65 -4.81 5.97 -10.99
N LEU A 66 -5.76 6.23 -11.89
CA LEU A 66 -6.19 7.60 -12.23
C LEU A 66 -6.77 8.33 -11.01
N ALA A 67 -7.51 7.62 -10.16
CA ALA A 67 -8.14 8.18 -8.97
C ALA A 67 -7.14 8.61 -7.89
N ALA A 68 -6.06 7.83 -7.70
CA ALA A 68 -4.95 8.18 -6.83
C ALA A 68 -4.18 9.45 -7.28
N ASN A 69 -4.34 9.86 -8.54
CA ASN A 69 -3.63 10.99 -9.15
C ASN A 69 -4.58 12.14 -9.58
N ASP A 70 -5.82 12.17 -9.05
CA ASP A 70 -6.90 13.08 -9.43
C ASP A 70 -7.07 13.30 -10.94
N ARG A 71 -6.89 12.24 -11.72
CA ARG A 71 -7.12 12.25 -13.17
C ARG A 71 -8.55 11.85 -13.48
N SER A 72 -9.08 12.35 -14.59
CA SER A 72 -10.42 11.96 -15.06
C SER A 72 -10.56 10.44 -15.18
N PRO A 73 -11.65 9.81 -14.72
CA PRO A 73 -11.85 8.36 -14.80
C PRO A 73 -12.05 7.85 -16.24
N THR A 74 -12.19 8.76 -17.21
CA THR A 74 -12.28 8.48 -18.65
C THR A 74 -11.01 8.86 -19.41
N LEU A 75 -9.92 9.22 -18.70
CA LEU A 75 -8.63 9.50 -19.33
C LEU A 75 -8.17 8.28 -20.13
N SER A 76 -7.57 8.54 -21.30
CA SER A 76 -7.02 7.48 -22.13
C SER A 76 -5.90 6.74 -21.40
N PRO A 77 -5.84 5.38 -21.48
CA PRO A 77 -4.73 4.60 -20.96
C PRO A 77 -3.36 5.03 -21.53
N ASN A 78 -3.34 5.54 -22.76
CA ASN A 78 -2.11 5.92 -23.46
C ASN A 78 -1.75 7.40 -23.25
N THR A 79 -2.41 8.10 -22.33
CA THR A 79 -2.01 9.46 -21.96
C THR A 79 -0.58 9.42 -21.39
N THR A 80 0.25 10.33 -21.90
CA THR A 80 1.66 10.44 -21.57
C THR A 80 1.88 10.83 -20.12
N VAL A 81 2.84 10.16 -19.48
CA VAL A 81 3.47 10.54 -18.21
C VAL A 81 4.90 10.93 -18.54
N ARG A 82 5.33 12.13 -18.13
CA ARG A 82 6.67 12.64 -18.48
C ARG A 82 7.74 11.98 -17.62
N ALA A 83 8.98 11.96 -18.13
CA ALA A 83 10.12 11.63 -17.28
C ALA A 83 10.17 12.58 -16.07
N GLN A 84 10.55 12.04 -14.91
CA GLN A 84 10.58 12.72 -13.61
C GLN A 84 9.21 13.14 -13.05
N GLU A 85 8.10 12.80 -13.72
CA GLU A 85 6.76 12.95 -13.14
C GLU A 85 6.53 11.85 -12.10
N THR A 86 6.12 12.25 -10.89
CA THR A 86 5.70 11.32 -9.84
C THR A 86 4.25 10.89 -10.05
N VAL A 87 4.02 9.58 -10.07
CA VAL A 87 2.69 8.97 -10.15
C VAL A 87 2.41 8.20 -8.87
N PHE A 88 1.33 8.52 -8.18
CA PHE A 88 0.86 7.79 -7.00
C PHE A 88 0.28 6.44 -7.42
N ILE A 89 0.91 5.35 -6.99
CA ILE A 89 0.47 4.00 -7.32
C ILE A 89 -0.27 3.40 -6.13
N PRO A 90 -1.58 3.08 -6.24
CA PRO A 90 -2.31 2.38 -5.20
C PRO A 90 -2.06 0.88 -5.24
N PHE A 91 -1.85 0.30 -4.07
CA PHE A 91 -1.73 -1.15 -3.88
C PHE A 91 -2.28 -1.57 -2.52
N THR A 92 -2.44 -2.89 -2.36
CA THR A 92 -2.82 -3.49 -1.08
C THR A 92 -1.57 -3.74 -0.27
N CYS A 93 -1.50 -3.13 0.91
CA CYS A 93 -0.48 -3.44 1.92
C CYS A 93 -0.91 -4.66 2.72
N ARG A 94 0.05 -5.48 3.15
CA ARG A 94 -0.13 -6.55 4.14
C ARG A 94 0.94 -6.40 5.21
N CYS A 95 0.52 -6.36 6.48
CA CYS A 95 1.42 -6.36 7.61
C CYS A 95 1.72 -7.78 8.08
N SER A 96 3.00 -8.09 8.28
CA SER A 96 3.48 -9.38 8.73
C SER A 96 4.82 -9.22 9.43
N ASN A 97 5.02 -9.90 10.56
CA ASN A 97 6.28 -9.92 11.30
C ASN A 97 6.85 -8.52 11.65
N GLY A 98 5.98 -7.56 11.99
CA GLY A 98 6.38 -6.21 12.39
C GLY A 98 6.68 -5.27 11.24
N THR A 99 6.53 -5.70 9.99
CA THR A 99 6.70 -4.85 8.81
C THR A 99 5.53 -4.96 7.84
N GLY A 100 5.36 -3.94 7.00
CA GLY A 100 4.35 -3.89 5.95
C GLY A 100 4.99 -3.84 4.57
N THR A 101 4.52 -4.73 3.70
CA THR A 101 4.90 -4.75 2.29
C THR A 101 3.68 -4.98 1.41
N SER A 102 3.81 -4.66 0.12
CA SER A 102 2.75 -4.90 -0.86
C SER A 102 2.33 -6.37 -0.91
N ASP A 103 1.03 -6.66 -0.93
CA ASP A 103 0.51 -8.01 -0.87
C ASP A 103 0.72 -8.79 -2.18
N ARG A 104 1.90 -9.40 -2.33
CA ARG A 104 2.28 -10.28 -3.46
C ARG A 104 2.16 -9.64 -4.85
N SER A 105 2.10 -8.32 -4.93
CA SER A 105 2.01 -7.55 -6.19
C SER A 105 2.68 -6.19 -6.00
N PRO A 106 3.51 -5.71 -6.94
CA PRO A 106 3.69 -6.23 -8.30
C PRO A 106 4.60 -7.45 -8.41
N VAL A 107 4.45 -8.16 -9.53
CA VAL A 107 5.37 -9.22 -9.96
C VAL A 107 6.07 -8.75 -11.23
N TYR A 108 7.38 -8.53 -11.13
CA TYR A 108 8.23 -8.16 -12.25
C TYR A 108 8.79 -9.42 -12.93
N THR A 109 8.90 -9.40 -14.25
CA THR A 109 9.54 -10.49 -15.01
C THR A 109 10.91 -10.00 -15.47
N VAL A 110 11.96 -10.67 -15.01
CA VAL A 110 13.36 -10.34 -15.30
C VAL A 110 13.60 -10.30 -16.81
N GLN A 111 14.14 -9.19 -17.28
CA GLN A 111 14.51 -8.96 -18.67
C GLN A 111 15.99 -9.28 -18.91
N LYS A 112 16.38 -9.28 -20.18
CA LYS A 112 17.78 -9.43 -20.55
C LYS A 112 18.61 -8.30 -19.93
N ASP A 113 19.77 -8.67 -19.38
CA ASP A 113 20.75 -7.76 -18.77
C ASP A 113 20.29 -7.08 -17.45
N ASP A 114 19.16 -7.52 -16.88
CA ASP A 114 18.72 -7.07 -15.57
C ASP A 114 19.64 -7.61 -14.46
N GLY A 115 19.84 -6.78 -13.43
CA GLY A 115 20.33 -7.18 -12.12
C GLY A 115 19.40 -6.65 -11.02
N LEU A 116 19.37 -7.27 -9.84
CA LEU A 116 18.45 -6.86 -8.77
C LEU A 116 18.63 -5.38 -8.37
N TYR A 117 19.86 -4.88 -8.36
CA TYR A 117 20.15 -3.46 -8.12
C TYR A 117 19.51 -2.54 -9.16
N TYR A 118 19.63 -2.87 -10.45
CA TYR A 118 19.01 -2.10 -11.53
C TYR A 118 17.48 -2.12 -11.44
N ILE A 119 16.89 -3.29 -11.15
CA ILE A 119 15.44 -3.42 -10.96
C ILE A 119 14.97 -2.49 -9.82
N ALA A 120 15.64 -2.53 -8.67
CA ALA A 120 15.30 -1.70 -7.52
C ALA A 120 15.47 -0.19 -7.78
N SER A 121 16.66 0.21 -8.22
CA SER A 121 17.06 1.62 -8.37
C SER A 121 16.44 2.30 -9.60
N SER A 122 16.34 1.60 -10.73
CA SER A 122 16.00 2.21 -12.02
C SER A 122 14.59 1.84 -12.50
N VAL A 123 14.19 0.57 -12.37
CA VAL A 123 12.85 0.14 -12.82
C VAL A 123 11.78 0.59 -11.84
N PHE A 124 12.02 0.39 -10.54
CA PHE A 124 11.13 0.79 -9.44
C PHE A 124 11.56 2.09 -8.76
N SER A 125 12.49 2.84 -9.36
CA SER A 125 12.85 4.20 -8.95
C SER A 125 13.15 4.35 -7.45
N TYR A 126 13.97 3.43 -6.90
CA TYR A 126 14.37 3.42 -5.49
C TYR A 126 13.24 3.23 -4.46
N LEU A 127 12.05 2.78 -4.89
CA LEU A 127 10.95 2.44 -3.99
C LEU A 127 11.26 1.25 -3.08
N VAL A 128 12.18 0.39 -3.50
CA VAL A 128 12.65 -0.79 -2.76
C VAL A 128 14.17 -0.86 -2.87
N VAL A 129 14.80 -1.58 -1.96
CA VAL A 129 16.22 -1.97 -2.08
C VAL A 129 16.34 -3.38 -2.62
N TYR A 130 17.45 -3.69 -3.29
CA TYR A 130 17.61 -4.98 -3.96
C TYR A 130 17.68 -6.16 -2.98
N GLN A 131 18.15 -5.91 -1.75
CA GLN A 131 18.21 -6.90 -0.68
C GLN A 131 16.81 -7.37 -0.28
N ASP A 132 15.82 -6.49 -0.29
CA ASP A 132 14.43 -6.85 -0.02
C ASP A 132 13.87 -7.75 -1.11
N ILE A 133 14.13 -7.40 -2.38
CA ILE A 133 13.76 -8.25 -3.53
C ILE A 133 14.43 -9.62 -3.40
N GLN A 134 15.71 -9.66 -3.07
CA GLN A 134 16.46 -10.89 -2.88
C GLN A 134 15.83 -11.76 -1.78
N LEU A 135 15.57 -11.17 -0.62
CA LEU A 135 15.05 -11.84 0.57
C LEU A 135 13.66 -12.44 0.32
N VAL A 136 12.70 -11.65 -0.19
CA VAL A 136 11.30 -12.11 -0.32
C VAL A 136 11.10 -13.13 -1.44
N ASN A 137 12.04 -13.21 -2.38
CA ASN A 137 12.03 -14.19 -3.47
C ASN A 137 12.94 -15.40 -3.20
N GLY A 138 13.59 -15.48 -2.03
CA GLY A 138 14.45 -16.61 -1.67
C GLY A 138 15.67 -16.75 -2.59
N ILE A 139 16.23 -15.65 -3.07
CA ILE A 139 17.37 -15.65 -3.98
C ILE A 139 18.67 -15.78 -3.17
N GLU A 140 19.37 -16.90 -3.29
CA GLU A 140 20.62 -17.14 -2.55
C GLU A 140 21.74 -16.17 -2.95
N ASN A 141 21.89 -15.91 -4.25
CA ASN A 141 22.91 -15.01 -4.79
C ASN A 141 22.25 -13.91 -5.65
N ALA A 142 22.31 -12.66 -5.19
CA ALA A 142 21.71 -11.50 -5.87
C ALA A 142 22.22 -11.27 -7.31
N ASN A 143 23.38 -11.82 -7.66
CA ASN A 143 23.96 -11.69 -9.00
C ASN A 143 23.48 -12.78 -9.97
N LEU A 144 22.70 -13.76 -9.50
CA LEU A 144 22.21 -14.89 -10.27
C LEU A 144 20.69 -14.84 -10.36
N ILE A 145 20.19 -14.02 -11.28
CA ILE A 145 18.79 -14.01 -11.69
C ILE A 145 18.67 -14.39 -13.16
N GLU A 146 17.59 -15.06 -13.53
CA GLU A 146 17.40 -15.59 -14.89
C GLU A 146 16.36 -14.78 -15.67
N VAL A 147 16.61 -14.57 -16.97
CA VAL A 147 15.62 -13.94 -17.85
C VAL A 147 14.31 -14.75 -17.83
N GLY A 148 13.19 -14.07 -17.63
CA GLY A 148 11.87 -14.70 -17.50
C GLY A 148 11.51 -15.12 -16.06
N GLN A 149 12.45 -15.05 -15.11
CA GLN A 149 12.16 -15.26 -13.69
C GLN A 149 11.15 -14.21 -13.20
N LYS A 150 10.18 -14.64 -12.39
CA LYS A 150 9.18 -13.77 -11.79
C LYS A 150 9.59 -13.40 -10.38
N LEU A 151 9.71 -12.10 -10.12
CA LEU A 151 10.11 -11.53 -8.84
C LEU A 151 8.95 -10.74 -8.24
N TRP A 152 8.52 -11.10 -7.05
CA TRP A 152 7.66 -10.23 -6.26
C TRP A 152 8.48 -9.03 -5.78
N ILE A 153 7.96 -7.83 -6.01
CA ILE A 153 8.59 -6.58 -5.59
C ILE A 153 7.88 -6.10 -4.32
N PRO A 154 8.55 -6.14 -3.15
CA PRO A 154 7.92 -5.87 -1.86
C PRO A 154 7.87 -4.35 -1.59
N LEU A 155 6.94 -3.63 -2.23
CA LEU A 155 6.83 -2.18 -2.02
C LEU A 155 6.55 -1.88 -0.53
N PRO A 156 7.26 -0.93 0.10
CA PRO A 156 7.13 -0.64 1.53
C PRO A 156 5.79 0.05 1.83
N CYS A 157 5.16 -0.31 2.95
CA CYS A 157 3.91 0.28 3.40
C CYS A 157 3.65 0.01 4.89
N SER A 158 2.64 0.64 5.46
CA SER A 158 2.12 0.29 6.78
C SER A 158 0.60 0.47 6.82
N CYS A 159 -0.03 -0.19 7.79
CA CYS A 159 -1.44 -0.07 8.11
C CYS A 159 -1.67 0.57 9.49
N ASP A 160 -0.61 1.03 10.12
CA ASP A 160 -0.65 1.58 11.47
C ASP A 160 -1.44 2.89 11.52
N GLU A 161 -2.00 3.15 12.70
CA GLU A 161 -2.50 4.49 13.00
C GLU A 161 -1.33 5.38 13.40
N VAL A 162 -1.37 6.64 12.99
CA VAL A 162 -0.37 7.63 13.35
C VAL A 162 -1.02 8.70 14.20
N ASP A 163 -0.45 8.95 15.39
CA ASP A 163 -1.00 9.86 16.38
C ASP A 163 -2.48 9.58 16.72
N GLY A 164 -2.85 8.28 16.77
CA GLY A 164 -4.21 7.81 17.07
C GLY A 164 -5.24 8.07 15.96
N ASN A 165 -4.80 8.31 14.72
CA ASN A 165 -5.65 8.51 13.56
C ASN A 165 -5.27 7.55 12.43
N LYS A 166 -6.28 7.07 11.69
CA LYS A 166 -6.07 6.36 10.44
C LYS A 166 -5.34 7.25 9.43
N ALA A 167 -4.31 6.71 8.78
CA ALA A 167 -3.54 7.36 7.74
C ALA A 167 -3.46 6.47 6.49
N VAL A 168 -3.20 7.10 5.34
CA VAL A 168 -2.76 6.36 4.16
C VAL A 168 -1.24 6.50 4.10
N HIS A 169 -0.53 5.41 4.36
CA HIS A 169 0.93 5.38 4.28
C HIS A 169 1.37 5.51 2.83
N TYR A 170 2.24 6.49 2.58
CA TYR A 170 2.76 6.84 1.28
C TYR A 170 4.29 6.72 1.29
N ALA A 171 4.83 5.78 0.51
CA ALA A 171 6.26 5.67 0.29
C ALA A 171 6.74 6.78 -0.65
N HIS A 172 7.35 7.81 -0.08
CA HIS A 172 7.94 8.95 -0.78
C HIS A 172 9.43 8.72 -1.00
N VAL A 173 9.89 8.63 -2.25
CA VAL A 173 11.34 8.57 -2.53
C VAL A 173 11.92 9.97 -2.33
N VAL A 174 12.86 10.08 -1.40
CA VAL A 174 13.51 11.34 -1.05
C VAL A 174 14.41 11.78 -2.20
N ALA A 175 14.17 12.98 -2.73
CA ALA A 175 15.02 13.55 -3.77
C ALA A 175 16.35 14.07 -3.17
N GLU A 176 17.38 14.12 -4.02
CA GLU A 176 18.66 14.70 -3.63
C GLU A 176 18.50 16.16 -3.17
N GLY A 177 19.04 16.49 -2.00
CA GLY A 177 18.98 17.82 -1.41
C GLY A 177 17.67 18.17 -0.68
N SER A 178 16.69 17.27 -0.63
CA SER A 178 15.48 17.47 0.18
C SER A 178 15.77 17.55 1.67
N THR A 179 14.93 18.27 2.42
CA THR A 179 14.97 18.32 3.89
C THR A 179 13.69 17.74 4.50
N VAL A 180 13.78 17.30 5.77
CA VAL A 180 12.61 16.82 6.52
C VAL A 180 11.54 17.92 6.62
N GLU A 181 11.96 19.16 6.86
CA GLU A 181 11.08 20.34 6.92
C GLU A 181 10.25 20.51 5.63
N GLN A 182 10.91 20.49 4.46
CA GLN A 182 10.25 20.64 3.17
C GLN A 182 9.24 19.52 2.91
N ILE A 183 9.64 18.26 3.12
CA ILE A 183 8.76 17.11 2.92
C ILE A 183 7.58 17.15 3.90
N ALA A 184 7.83 17.52 5.15
CA ALA A 184 6.80 17.66 6.17
C ALA A 184 5.77 18.74 5.81
N GLU A 185 6.23 19.88 5.27
CA GLU A 185 5.36 20.96 4.77
C GLU A 185 4.51 20.50 3.57
N ASP A 186 5.14 19.89 2.56
CA ASP A 186 4.48 19.42 1.33
C ASP A 186 3.32 18.46 1.64
N PHE A 187 3.54 17.55 2.59
CA PHE A 187 2.53 16.55 3.00
C PHE A 187 1.75 16.91 4.25
N ARG A 188 1.97 18.10 4.82
CA ARG A 188 1.26 18.66 5.99
C ARG A 188 1.29 17.73 7.21
N VAL A 189 2.43 17.09 7.42
CA VAL A 189 2.78 16.27 8.60
C VAL A 189 3.76 17.06 9.46
N SER A 190 3.89 16.73 10.75
CA SER A 190 4.93 17.35 11.57
C SER A 190 6.29 16.70 11.30
N GLU A 191 7.38 17.46 11.32
CA GLU A 191 8.73 16.90 11.20
C GLU A 191 8.99 15.81 12.25
N LYS A 192 8.49 16.02 13.48
CA LYS A 192 8.59 15.04 14.56
C LYS A 192 7.91 13.72 14.19
N THR A 193 6.66 13.75 13.75
CA THR A 193 5.92 12.55 13.34
C THR A 193 6.66 11.85 12.19
N LEU A 194 7.16 12.62 11.22
CA LEU A 194 7.89 12.08 10.06
C LEU A 194 9.19 11.41 10.47
N MET A 195 9.98 12.04 11.35
CA MET A 195 11.22 11.45 11.89
C MET A 195 10.97 10.24 12.76
N ASP A 196 10.00 10.31 13.69
CA ASP A 196 9.67 9.21 14.60
C ASP A 196 9.22 7.97 13.81
N LEU A 197 8.36 8.14 12.79
CA LEU A 197 7.86 7.05 11.95
C LEU A 197 8.97 6.36 11.15
N ASN A 198 10.00 7.12 10.78
CA ASN A 198 11.12 6.65 9.95
C ASN A 198 12.39 6.36 10.75
N GLY A 199 12.32 6.41 12.09
CA GLY A 199 13.46 6.12 12.97
C GLY A 199 14.63 7.09 12.83
N LEU A 200 14.39 8.34 12.41
CA LEU A 200 15.43 9.35 12.26
C LEU A 200 15.70 10.02 13.62
N ALA A 201 16.94 9.92 14.13
CA ALA A 201 17.30 10.59 15.38
C ALA A 201 17.50 12.11 15.16
N SER A 202 17.80 12.51 13.93
CA SER A 202 17.91 13.91 13.50
C SER A 202 17.57 14.08 12.03
N ALA A 203 17.15 15.28 11.62
CA ALA A 203 16.84 15.58 10.22
C ALA A 203 18.01 15.40 9.24
N LYS A 204 19.26 15.33 9.75
CA LYS A 204 20.47 15.11 8.95
C LYS A 204 20.65 13.66 8.51
N GLU A 205 19.92 12.73 9.11
CA GLU A 205 19.92 11.31 8.74
C GLU A 205 18.98 11.01 7.56
N LEU A 206 18.26 12.02 7.06
CA LEU A 206 17.47 11.88 5.85
C LEU A 206 18.39 11.54 4.67
N MET A 207 18.12 10.41 4.01
CA MET A 207 18.92 9.92 2.88
C MET A 207 18.14 10.11 1.59
N ALA A 208 18.80 10.68 0.58
CA ALA A 208 18.29 10.68 -0.78
C ALA A 208 18.19 9.25 -1.35
N ASP A 209 17.33 9.06 -2.35
CA ASP A 209 17.12 7.79 -3.05
C ASP A 209 16.69 6.65 -2.11
N LYS A 210 15.98 7.00 -1.03
CA LYS A 210 15.36 6.07 -0.09
C LYS A 210 13.89 6.40 0.06
N ALA A 211 13.05 5.36 0.14
CA ALA A 211 11.65 5.51 0.46
C ALA A 211 11.46 5.93 1.92
N LEU A 212 10.76 7.03 2.13
CA LEU A 212 10.35 7.59 3.41
C LEU A 212 8.84 7.34 3.61
N ASP A 213 8.44 6.81 4.75
CA ASP A 213 7.05 6.64 5.10
C ASP A 213 6.42 7.98 5.47
N VAL A 214 5.50 8.46 4.64
CA VAL A 214 4.74 9.69 4.88
C VAL A 214 3.30 9.32 5.20
N PRO A 215 2.79 9.61 6.40
CA PRO A 215 1.43 9.29 6.78
C PRO A 215 0.47 10.36 6.25
N LEU A 216 -0.09 10.13 5.07
CA LEU A 216 -1.03 11.07 4.47
C LEU A 216 -2.31 11.11 5.30
N LYS A 217 -2.69 12.32 5.70
CA LYS A 217 -4.01 12.58 6.26
C LYS A 217 -5.06 12.24 5.22
N ALA A 218 -5.97 11.35 5.59
CA ALA A 218 -7.08 10.95 4.75
C ALA A 218 -8.41 11.33 5.38
N CYS A 219 -9.37 11.68 4.53
CA CYS A 219 -10.75 11.75 4.96
C CYS A 219 -11.22 10.31 5.22
N ALA A 220 -11.71 10.04 6.43
CA ALA A 220 -12.43 8.81 6.71
C ALA A 220 -13.84 8.91 6.13
N SER A 221 -14.30 7.84 5.48
CA SER A 221 -15.68 7.77 5.03
C SER A 221 -16.64 7.64 6.22
N LYS A 222 -17.89 8.09 6.06
CA LYS A 222 -19.00 7.75 6.98
C LYS A 222 -19.76 6.51 6.48
N ILE A 223 -19.09 5.64 5.71
CA ILE A 223 -19.69 4.41 5.22
C ILE A 223 -19.92 3.48 6.42
N HIS A 224 -21.08 2.84 6.46
CA HIS A 224 -21.46 1.98 7.58
C HIS A 224 -20.54 0.74 7.65
N ASN A 225 -20.27 0.26 8.87
CA ASN A 225 -19.27 -0.78 9.14
C ASN A 225 -19.59 -2.16 8.52
N ASP A 226 -20.83 -2.39 8.09
CA ASP A 226 -21.24 -3.61 7.38
C ASP A 226 -20.96 -3.55 5.86
N SER A 227 -20.52 -2.40 5.35
CA SER A 227 -20.09 -2.26 3.98
C SER A 227 -18.69 -2.79 3.78
N LEU A 228 -18.44 -3.36 2.60
CA LEU A 228 -17.11 -3.72 2.13
C LEU A 228 -16.17 -2.50 2.00
N ASP A 229 -16.73 -1.30 1.95
CA ASP A 229 -16.01 -0.03 1.80
C ASP A 229 -15.91 0.78 3.11
N ALA A 230 -16.22 0.17 4.27
CA ALA A 230 -16.22 0.86 5.56
C ALA A 230 -14.87 1.54 5.88
N ASP A 231 -13.76 0.90 5.53
CA ASP A 231 -12.40 1.42 5.74
C ASP A 231 -11.89 2.28 4.58
N LEU A 232 -12.79 2.82 3.75
CA LEU A 232 -12.41 3.72 2.68
C LEU A 232 -11.75 4.99 3.24
N LEU A 233 -10.44 5.11 2.98
CA LEU A 233 -9.64 6.29 3.19
C LEU A 233 -9.29 6.92 1.85
N VAL A 234 -9.44 8.25 1.75
CA VAL A 234 -9.06 9.02 0.56
C VAL A 234 -8.14 10.15 1.00
N PRO A 235 -6.87 10.19 0.56
CA PRO A 235 -5.96 11.29 0.87
C PRO A 235 -6.35 12.56 0.10
N ASN A 236 -5.88 13.72 0.57
CA ASN A 236 -6.11 14.99 -0.12
C ASN A 236 -5.50 14.97 -1.54
N GLY A 237 -6.20 15.54 -2.53
CA GLY A 237 -5.74 15.52 -3.93
C GLY A 237 -5.91 14.18 -4.64
N ALA A 238 -6.73 13.28 -4.08
CA ALA A 238 -7.17 12.05 -4.71
C ALA A 238 -8.68 11.86 -4.58
N TYR A 239 -9.21 10.88 -5.30
CA TYR A 239 -10.55 10.36 -5.09
C TYR A 239 -10.53 8.83 -5.08
N ALA A 240 -11.64 8.24 -4.69
CA ALA A 240 -11.90 6.82 -4.81
C ALA A 240 -13.24 6.59 -5.51
N LEU A 241 -13.33 5.48 -6.24
CA LEU A 241 -14.56 4.97 -6.79
C LEU A 241 -15.00 3.77 -5.95
N THR A 242 -16.24 3.80 -5.49
CA THR A 242 -16.86 2.75 -4.67
C THR A 242 -18.24 2.40 -5.24
N ALA A 243 -18.92 1.41 -4.64
CA ALA A 243 -20.20 0.89 -5.12
C ALA A 243 -20.16 0.57 -6.63
N ASN A 244 -19.20 -0.28 -7.04
CA ASN A 244 -18.98 -0.67 -8.44
C ASN A 244 -18.80 0.52 -9.42
N ASN A 245 -18.08 1.56 -8.99
CA ASN A 245 -17.85 2.81 -9.72
C ASN A 245 -19.06 3.76 -9.85
N CYS A 246 -20.15 3.52 -9.12
CA CYS A 246 -21.31 4.40 -9.11
C CYS A 246 -21.15 5.62 -8.20
N VAL A 247 -20.25 5.52 -7.20
CA VAL A 247 -20.02 6.59 -6.23
C VAL A 247 -18.57 7.04 -6.30
N ARG A 248 -18.36 8.34 -6.45
CA ARG A 248 -17.04 8.98 -6.39
C ARG A 248 -16.90 9.69 -5.06
N CYS A 249 -15.92 9.30 -4.26
CA CYS A 249 -15.59 9.92 -3.00
C CYS A 249 -14.28 10.69 -3.11
N SER A 250 -14.32 11.99 -2.91
CA SER A 250 -13.13 12.86 -2.92
C SER A 250 -12.86 13.42 -1.54
N CYS A 251 -11.58 13.57 -1.21
CA CYS A 251 -11.14 14.32 -0.04
C CYS A 251 -10.57 15.65 -0.52
N GLY A 252 -11.36 16.72 -0.38
CA GLY A 252 -10.91 18.07 -0.64
C GLY A 252 -10.94 18.88 0.66
N SER A 253 -9.88 19.60 0.97
CA SER A 253 -9.84 20.57 2.08
C SER A 253 -10.72 21.82 1.82
N ALA A 254 -11.68 21.72 0.90
CA ALA A 254 -12.54 22.78 0.42
C ALA A 254 -13.60 23.12 1.47
N ASN A 255 -13.17 23.90 2.46
CA ASN A 255 -13.95 24.93 3.14
C ASN A 255 -13.06 26.03 3.78
N ASN A 256 -11.77 26.18 3.40
CA ASN A 256 -11.01 27.39 3.73
C ASN A 256 -9.77 27.67 2.83
N TRP A 257 -9.92 27.61 1.51
CA TRP A 257 -8.85 28.04 0.59
C TRP A 257 -9.09 29.49 0.15
N THR A 258 -8.80 30.43 1.04
CA THR A 258 -8.23 31.70 0.57
C THR A 258 -6.73 31.48 0.46
N SER A 259 -6.18 31.78 -0.72
CA SER A 259 -4.75 31.92 -0.93
C SER A 259 -4.22 32.96 0.06
N VAL A 260 -3.56 32.52 1.12
CA VAL A 260 -2.84 33.41 2.04
C VAL A 260 -1.42 32.89 2.15
N SER A 261 -0.55 33.52 1.36
CA SER A 261 0.86 33.66 1.69
C SER A 261 0.99 34.28 3.10
N SER A 262 1.96 33.78 3.86
CA SER A 262 2.51 34.27 5.16
C SER A 262 2.12 33.42 6.38
N SER A 263 3.13 32.68 6.86
CA SER A 263 3.50 32.47 8.26
C SER A 263 2.46 32.79 9.34
N SER A 264 2.09 31.77 10.13
CA SER A 264 2.12 31.78 11.61
C SER A 264 1.47 30.54 12.21
N ASN A 265 2.08 30.04 13.28
CA ASN A 265 1.59 29.01 14.21
C ASN A 265 0.07 29.00 14.41
N SER A 266 -0.63 28.03 13.81
CA SER A 266 -1.95 27.56 14.25
C SER A 266 -2.33 26.23 13.59
N PHE A 267 -1.55 25.18 13.84
CA PHE A 267 -1.83 23.81 13.37
C PHE A 267 -2.78 23.01 14.28
N ARG A 268 -3.50 23.65 15.22
CA ARG A 268 -4.20 22.92 16.28
C ARG A 268 -5.66 22.54 16.02
N ASN A 269 -6.31 22.89 14.90
CA ASN A 269 -7.73 22.57 14.70
C ASN A 269 -8.19 22.40 13.23
N LEU A 270 -7.44 21.67 12.40
CA LEU A 270 -7.90 21.24 11.05
C LEU A 270 -8.37 19.77 11.02
N ALA A 271 -8.83 19.25 12.16
CA ALA A 271 -9.27 17.87 12.28
C ALA A 271 -10.58 17.65 11.48
N ARG A 272 -10.44 16.91 10.37
CA ARG A 272 -11.49 16.31 9.53
C ARG A 272 -12.15 17.24 8.51
N ALA A 273 -11.47 17.48 7.38
CA ALA A 273 -12.19 17.78 6.15
C ALA A 273 -13.18 16.62 5.86
N PRO A 274 -14.45 16.90 5.51
CA PRO A 274 -15.41 15.85 5.22
C PRO A 274 -15.09 15.17 3.89
N MET A 275 -15.15 13.83 3.85
CA MET A 275 -15.22 13.12 2.59
C MET A 275 -16.53 13.47 1.89
N ILE A 276 -16.45 13.89 0.63
CA ILE A 276 -17.63 14.17 -0.19
C ILE A 276 -17.78 13.02 -1.18
N CYS A 277 -18.88 12.29 -1.08
CA CYS A 277 -19.22 11.22 -2.00
C CYS A 277 -20.42 11.63 -2.86
N THR A 278 -20.24 11.66 -4.17
CA THR A 278 -21.30 11.95 -5.14
C THR A 278 -21.66 10.68 -5.91
N SER A 279 -22.96 10.44 -6.07
CA SER A 279 -23.47 9.39 -6.96
C SER A 279 -23.50 9.90 -8.40
N ALA A 280 -23.18 9.02 -9.35
CA ALA A 280 -23.37 9.30 -10.76
C ALA A 280 -24.86 9.23 -11.12
N THR A 281 -25.63 10.27 -10.79
CA THR A 281 -26.88 10.56 -11.50
C THR A 281 -26.54 11.29 -12.80
N GLN A 282 -27.20 10.90 -13.91
CA GLN A 282 -26.98 11.29 -15.31
C GLN A 282 -26.54 12.76 -15.57
N PRO A 283 -25.83 13.03 -16.70
CA PRO A 283 -25.29 14.36 -16.99
C PRO A 283 -26.42 15.37 -17.21
N GLY A 284 -26.58 16.34 -16.31
CA GLY A 284 -27.53 17.44 -16.53
C GLY A 284 -27.97 18.28 -15.34
N HIS A 285 -27.76 17.87 -14.08
CA HIS A 285 -28.17 18.69 -12.94
C HIS A 285 -27.14 18.69 -11.81
N LEU A 286 -26.61 19.88 -11.48
CA LEU A 286 -26.10 20.16 -10.15
C LEU A 286 -27.29 20.01 -9.17
N ALA A 287 -27.43 18.85 -8.54
CA ALA A 287 -28.21 18.73 -7.33
C ALA A 287 -27.26 18.93 -6.15
N ALA A 288 -27.56 19.93 -5.32
CA ALA A 288 -26.87 20.16 -4.05
C ALA A 288 -26.83 18.86 -3.24
N ALA A 289 -25.68 18.60 -2.63
CA ALA A 289 -25.44 17.44 -1.79
C ALA A 289 -26.47 17.38 -0.65
N GLN A 290 -27.46 16.49 -0.77
CA GLN A 290 -28.22 15.99 0.36
C GLN A 290 -27.54 14.74 0.89
N PRO A 291 -27.57 14.48 2.22
CA PRO A 291 -27.08 13.23 2.78
C PRO A 291 -27.91 12.08 2.20
N VAL A 292 -27.32 11.31 1.28
CA VAL A 292 -27.94 10.10 0.75
C VAL A 292 -27.91 9.07 1.88
N LEU A 293 -29.05 8.92 2.56
CA LEU A 293 -29.33 7.75 3.38
C LEU A 293 -29.50 6.57 2.40
N MET A 294 -28.44 5.78 2.22
CA MET A 294 -28.53 4.53 1.45
C MET A 294 -29.54 3.62 2.15
N PRO A 295 -30.61 3.15 1.48
CA PRO A 295 -31.55 2.23 2.10
C PRO A 295 -30.85 0.88 2.35
N ALA A 296 -30.91 0.40 3.58
CA ALA A 296 -30.53 -0.95 3.93
C ALA A 296 -31.27 -1.93 3.02
N THR A 297 -30.53 -2.70 2.22
CA THR A 297 -31.09 -3.85 1.50
C THR A 297 -31.51 -4.88 2.55
N ARG A 298 -32.82 -4.93 2.80
CA ARG A 298 -33.48 -5.88 3.68
C ARG A 298 -33.07 -7.30 3.28
N ALA A 299 -32.37 -7.99 4.19
CA ALA A 299 -32.12 -9.41 4.10
C ALA A 299 -33.44 -10.15 3.82
N ARG A 300 -33.48 -10.90 2.72
CA ARG A 300 -34.60 -11.77 2.38
C ARG A 300 -34.63 -12.88 3.42
N THR A 301 -35.66 -12.91 4.25
CA THR A 301 -35.93 -14.02 5.16
C THR A 301 -36.20 -15.30 4.38
N PRO A 302 -35.74 -16.48 4.84
CA PRO A 302 -36.13 -17.75 4.24
C PRO A 302 -37.61 -18.02 4.54
N SER A 303 -38.39 -18.27 3.48
CA SER A 303 -39.77 -18.75 3.55
C SER A 303 -39.80 -20.12 4.23
N SER A 304 -40.42 -20.20 5.41
CA SER A 304 -40.81 -21.45 6.05
C SER A 304 -41.94 -22.12 5.25
N ARG A 305 -41.70 -23.34 4.76
CA ARG A 305 -42.76 -24.27 4.32
C ARG A 305 -42.92 -25.36 5.39
N PRO A 306 -44.14 -25.72 5.80
CA PRO A 306 -44.36 -26.76 6.79
C PRO A 306 -44.27 -28.16 6.16
N SER A 307 -43.53 -29.04 6.82
CA SER A 307 -43.40 -30.46 6.50
C SER A 307 -44.67 -31.21 6.89
N THR A 308 -45.29 -31.91 5.94
CA THR A 308 -46.35 -32.90 6.22
C THR A 308 -45.72 -34.29 6.21
N MET A 309 -45.97 -35.03 7.29
CA MET A 309 -45.56 -36.43 7.50
C MET A 309 -46.05 -37.33 6.36
N ASN A 310 -45.20 -38.28 5.94
CA ASN A 310 -45.73 -39.56 5.51
C ASN A 310 -44.85 -40.73 5.96
N ARG A 311 -45.56 -41.79 6.34
CA ARG A 311 -45.22 -42.92 7.19
C ARG A 311 -44.68 -44.07 6.32
N LEU A 312 -43.60 -44.74 6.73
CA LEU A 312 -43.19 -46.03 6.15
C LEU A 312 -42.88 -47.04 7.27
N VAL A 313 -43.51 -48.22 7.16
CA VAL A 313 -43.37 -49.40 8.01
C VAL A 313 -42.31 -50.34 7.38
N PRO A 314 -41.54 -51.13 8.16
CA PRO A 314 -40.38 -51.88 7.67
C PRO A 314 -40.70 -53.35 7.38
N LEU A 315 -39.92 -53.99 6.49
CA LEU A 315 -39.81 -55.45 6.38
C LEU A 315 -38.36 -55.88 6.06
N SER A 316 -37.74 -56.47 7.09
CA SER A 316 -37.00 -57.75 7.11
C SER A 316 -36.03 -58.15 5.96
N ARG A 317 -34.75 -58.27 6.35
CA ARG A 317 -33.68 -59.19 5.88
C ARG A 317 -34.08 -60.70 5.96
N PRO A 318 -33.26 -61.74 5.62
CA PRO A 318 -31.79 -61.81 5.37
C PRO A 318 -31.26 -62.84 4.30
N VAL A 319 -29.90 -62.97 4.23
CA VAL A 319 -28.99 -64.07 3.75
C VAL A 319 -29.07 -64.49 2.26
N GLN A 320 -28.03 -64.90 1.50
CA GLN A 320 -26.80 -65.67 1.78
C GLN A 320 -25.75 -65.58 0.61
N THR A 321 -24.54 -66.01 0.94
CA THR A 321 -23.21 -66.16 0.28
C THR A 321 -23.06 -66.67 -1.18
N ALA A 322 -21.89 -66.34 -1.80
CA ALA A 322 -20.95 -67.17 -2.63
C ALA A 322 -20.41 -66.35 -3.85
N ALA A 323 -19.11 -66.05 -4.00
CA ALA A 323 -17.92 -66.84 -4.36
C ALA A 323 -17.63 -66.96 -5.88
N ALA A 324 -16.32 -66.94 -6.21
CA ALA A 324 -15.64 -67.22 -7.50
C ALA A 324 -15.62 -66.09 -8.56
N MET A 325 -14.60 -65.81 -9.38
CA MET A 325 -13.19 -66.20 -9.66
C MET A 325 -13.03 -66.23 -11.20
N GLN A 326 -11.91 -65.68 -11.73
CA GLN A 326 -11.35 -65.85 -13.10
C GLN A 326 -12.06 -65.11 -14.26
N ARG A 327 -11.42 -64.67 -15.35
CA ARG A 327 -10.06 -64.85 -15.90
C ARG A 327 -9.88 -63.86 -17.08
N ARG A 328 -8.60 -63.49 -17.31
CA ARG A 328 -7.96 -62.99 -18.55
C ARG A 328 -8.22 -61.55 -18.96
#